data_AF-A0AAU9M3J7-F1
#
_entry.id   AF-A0AAU9M3J7-F1
#
_cell.length_a   1.000
_cell.length_b   1.000
_cell.length_c   1.000
_cell.angle_alpha   90.00
_cell.angle_beta   90.00
_cell.angle_gamma   90.00
#
_symmetry.space_group_name_H-M   'P 1'
#
loop_
_entity.id
_entity.type
_entity.pdbx_description
1 polymer ?
#
loop_
_entity_poly.entity_id
_entity_poly.type
_entity_poly.pdbx_seq_one_letter_code
_entity_poly.pdbx_strand_id
1 'polypeptide(L)'
;MWCVSRNLSTHFLHLKISDQYQNATSQSTISSSSPQTAVNGEENECDWVWNEIKDEPRLDAEFEPALAGHLYSTIISYSSLTCFLSFHLGNKLCSSTLLSTLLYDLFLKTFSSDPSLLSTTIVDLRAAC
;
A
#
# COMPACT_ATOMS: atom_id res chain seq x y z
N MET A 1 -6.53 16.14 -8.36
CA MET A 1 -7.02 15.79 -7.01
C MET A 1 -7.96 14.63 -7.23
N TRP A 2 -7.51 13.42 -6.88
CA TRP A 2 -8.10 12.12 -7.24
C TRP A 2 -9.44 11.87 -6.53
N CYS A 3 -10.44 12.72 -6.81
CA CYS A 3 -11.76 12.61 -6.20
C CYS A 3 -12.87 13.06 -7.17
N VAL A 4 -12.76 12.67 -8.45
CA VAL A 4 -13.89 12.82 -9.38
C VAL A 4 -14.05 11.54 -10.19
N SER A 5 -15.21 10.92 -10.01
CA SER A 5 -15.81 9.87 -10.85
C SER A 5 -15.27 8.46 -10.75
N ARG A 6 -15.84 7.69 -9.80
CA ARG A 6 -16.53 6.43 -10.17
C ARG A 6 -17.49 5.91 -9.10
N ASN A 7 -18.53 6.68 -8.79
CA ASN A 7 -19.79 6.11 -8.28
C ASN A 7 -20.68 5.67 -9.46
N LEU A 8 -20.15 4.82 -10.34
CA LEU A 8 -20.93 4.06 -11.33
C LEU A 8 -20.07 2.93 -11.92
N SER A 9 -20.00 1.80 -11.22
CA SER A 9 -20.12 0.44 -11.80
C SER A 9 -19.67 -0.61 -10.79
N THR A 10 -20.49 -0.78 -9.76
CA THR A 10 -20.58 -1.99 -8.92
C THR A 10 -20.98 -3.25 -9.71
N HIS A 11 -20.96 -3.21 -11.05
CA HIS A 11 -21.45 -4.26 -11.94
C HIS A 11 -20.34 -5.03 -12.68
N PHE A 12 -19.07 -4.58 -12.59
CA PHE A 12 -17.94 -5.24 -13.27
C PHE A 12 -17.15 -6.21 -12.37
N LEU A 13 -17.28 -6.09 -11.05
CA LEU A 13 -16.64 -6.97 -10.07
C LEU A 13 -17.22 -8.39 -10.06
N HIS A 14 -18.43 -8.61 -10.59
CA HIS A 14 -19.14 -9.89 -10.47
C HIS A 14 -18.83 -10.92 -11.58
N LEU A 15 -18.25 -10.52 -12.73
CA LEU A 15 -18.22 -11.39 -13.92
C LEU A 15 -16.86 -12.04 -14.24
N LYS A 16 -15.78 -11.73 -13.52
CA LYS A 16 -14.49 -12.43 -13.67
C LYS A 16 -14.07 -13.27 -12.47
N ILE A 17 -14.90 -13.31 -11.42
CA ILE A 17 -14.68 -14.17 -10.25
C ILE A 17 -15.17 -15.62 -10.50
N SER A 18 -16.07 -15.86 -11.48
CA SER A 18 -16.63 -17.21 -11.72
C SER A 18 -15.70 -18.18 -12.47
N ASP A 19 -14.67 -17.71 -13.20
CA ASP A 19 -13.83 -18.61 -14.01
C ASP A 19 -12.64 -19.22 -13.23
N GLN A 20 -12.34 -18.77 -12.00
CA GLN A 20 -11.08 -19.09 -11.32
C GLN A 20 -11.18 -20.10 -10.16
N TYR A 21 -12.36 -20.64 -9.82
CA TYR A 21 -12.54 -21.43 -8.58
C TYR A 21 -12.76 -22.95 -8.75
N GLN A 22 -12.50 -23.56 -9.91
CA GLN A 22 -12.77 -25.01 -10.11
C GLN A 22 -11.54 -25.91 -10.34
N ASN A 23 -10.30 -25.41 -10.26
CA ASN A 23 -9.16 -26.29 -10.46
C ASN A 23 -8.02 -26.04 -9.46
N ALA A 24 -8.03 -26.79 -8.35
CA ALA A 24 -6.89 -27.60 -7.91
C ALA A 24 -7.13 -28.17 -6.49
N THR A 25 -7.61 -29.42 -6.44
CA THR A 25 -7.43 -30.31 -5.27
C THR A 25 -6.12 -31.06 -5.46
N SER A 26 -5.21 -31.04 -4.46
CA SER A 26 -4.46 -32.22 -3.94
C SER A 26 -3.39 -31.88 -2.89
N GLN A 27 -3.67 -32.26 -1.63
CA GLN A 27 -2.86 -32.95 -0.56
C GLN A 27 -1.35 -32.60 -0.36
N SER A 28 -0.78 -32.47 0.86
CA SER A 28 -0.66 -33.51 1.91
C SER A 28 -0.08 -32.97 3.26
N THR A 29 -0.22 -33.80 4.30
CA THR A 29 -0.02 -33.72 5.77
C THR A 29 1.43 -33.58 6.33
N ILE A 30 1.58 -33.02 7.55
CA ILE A 30 2.14 -33.66 8.80
C ILE A 30 2.15 -32.64 9.98
N SER A 31 1.77 -33.12 11.17
CA SER A 31 1.73 -32.43 12.48
C SER A 31 3.05 -32.48 13.26
N SER A 32 3.37 -31.46 14.09
CA SER A 32 3.81 -31.61 15.51
C SER A 32 4.34 -30.33 16.20
N SER A 33 3.69 -29.95 17.31
CA SER A 33 4.17 -29.46 18.64
C SER A 33 5.09 -28.21 18.85
N SER A 34 4.49 -27.22 19.53
CA SER A 34 5.02 -26.32 20.61
C SER A 34 6.09 -25.25 20.29
N PRO A 35 6.27 -24.23 21.17
CA PRO A 35 5.36 -23.18 21.62
C PRO A 35 5.84 -21.81 21.08
N GLN A 36 5.07 -21.15 20.20
CA GLN A 36 5.53 -19.88 19.62
C GLN A 36 5.08 -18.68 20.45
N THR A 37 6.03 -18.22 21.25
CA THR A 37 6.15 -16.89 21.85
C THR A 37 5.81 -15.80 20.82
N ALA A 38 4.97 -14.87 21.24
CA ALA A 38 4.58 -13.66 20.52
C ALA A 38 5.79 -12.82 20.06
N VAL A 39 5.57 -12.07 18.95
CA VAL A 39 6.40 -11.02 18.30
C VAL A 39 6.68 -11.43 16.85
N ASN A 40 5.84 -11.01 15.88
CA ASN A 40 6.08 -10.93 14.42
C ASN A 40 4.83 -10.47 13.62
N GLY A 41 3.97 -9.61 14.18
CA GLY A 41 2.67 -9.25 13.56
C GLY A 41 2.65 -7.96 12.73
N GLU A 42 3.43 -6.95 13.11
CA GLU A 42 3.21 -5.57 12.63
C GLU A 42 3.87 -5.25 11.27
N GLU A 43 5.00 -5.88 10.96
CA GLU A 43 5.69 -5.67 9.68
C GLU A 43 4.83 -6.17 8.49
N ASN A 44 4.04 -7.23 8.70
CA ASN A 44 3.15 -7.80 7.69
C ASN A 44 1.95 -6.89 7.36
N GLU A 45 1.43 -6.14 8.33
CA GLU A 45 0.24 -5.31 8.12
C GLU A 45 0.53 -4.08 7.24
N CYS A 46 1.69 -3.46 7.43
CA CYS A 46 2.16 -2.35 6.60
C CYS A 46 2.34 -2.78 5.14
N ASP A 47 3.00 -3.91 4.93
CA ASP A 47 3.22 -4.46 3.59
C ASP A 47 1.91 -4.89 2.92
N TRP A 48 0.97 -5.45 3.69
CA TRP A 48 -0.36 -5.80 3.20
C TRP A 48 -1.12 -4.55 2.73
N VAL A 49 -1.23 -3.51 3.56
CA VAL A 49 -1.91 -2.25 3.17
C VAL A 49 -1.19 -1.59 2.00
N TRP A 50 0.14 -1.62 1.97
CA TRP A 50 0.89 -1.05 0.86
C TRP A 50 0.60 -1.75 -0.47
N ASN A 51 0.46 -3.07 -0.44
CA ASN A 51 0.11 -3.84 -1.64
C ASN A 51 -1.31 -3.51 -2.10
N GLU A 52 -2.27 -3.41 -1.18
CA GLU A 52 -3.63 -3.00 -1.48
C GLU A 52 -3.69 -1.60 -2.12
N ILE A 53 -2.95 -0.63 -1.57
CA ILE A 53 -2.84 0.72 -2.14
C ILE A 53 -2.27 0.71 -3.56
N LYS A 54 -1.42 -0.26 -3.90
CA LYS A 54 -0.82 -0.36 -5.26
C LYS A 54 -1.77 -1.00 -6.27
N ASP A 55 -2.85 -1.65 -5.87
CA ASP A 55 -3.74 -2.36 -6.79
C ASP A 55 -4.52 -1.40 -7.70
N GLU A 56 -5.11 -0.35 -7.14
CA GLU A 56 -5.82 0.67 -7.93
C GLU A 56 -4.88 1.38 -8.95
N PRO A 57 -3.72 1.92 -8.56
CA PRO A 57 -2.74 2.48 -9.50
C PRO A 57 -2.28 1.51 -10.60
N ARG A 58 -2.16 0.21 -10.30
CA ARG A 58 -1.77 -0.79 -11.30
C ARG A 58 -2.86 -0.98 -12.33
N LEU A 59 -4.11 -1.13 -11.88
CA LEU A 59 -5.25 -1.22 -12.77
C LEU A 59 -5.39 0.04 -13.62
N ASP A 60 -5.27 1.23 -13.02
CA ASP A 60 -5.38 2.49 -13.75
C ASP A 60 -4.24 2.68 -14.75
N ALA A 61 -3.02 2.21 -14.45
CA ALA A 61 -1.93 2.22 -15.42
C ALA A 61 -2.19 1.30 -16.63
N GLU A 62 -2.92 0.19 -16.44
CA GLU A 62 -3.34 -0.71 -17.52
C GLU A 62 -4.48 -0.12 -18.36
N PHE A 63 -5.48 0.51 -17.71
CA PHE A 63 -6.65 1.07 -18.39
C PHE A 63 -6.40 2.45 -19.01
N GLU A 64 -5.47 3.24 -18.47
CA GLU A 64 -5.12 4.58 -18.94
C GLU A 64 -3.60 4.71 -19.19
N PRO A 65 -3.10 4.27 -20.36
CA PRO A 65 -1.67 4.28 -20.68
C PRO A 65 -1.02 5.67 -20.63
N ALA A 66 -1.80 6.75 -20.82
CA ALA A 66 -1.34 8.12 -20.69
C ALA A 66 -0.92 8.47 -19.25
N LEU A 67 -1.52 7.82 -18.25
CA LEU A 67 -1.27 8.03 -16.83
C LEU A 67 -0.23 7.05 -16.25
N ALA A 68 0.02 5.94 -16.95
CA ALA A 68 0.90 4.86 -16.49
C ALA A 68 2.29 5.37 -16.03
N GLY A 69 2.94 6.23 -16.82
CA GLY A 69 4.25 6.77 -16.45
C GLY A 69 4.24 7.54 -15.13
N HIS A 70 3.18 8.30 -14.87
CA HIS A 70 3.01 9.03 -13.63
C HIS A 70 2.77 8.06 -12.45
N LEU A 71 1.89 7.09 -12.59
CA LEU A 71 1.55 6.12 -11.53
C LEU A 71 2.75 5.26 -11.15
N TYR A 72 3.53 4.83 -12.15
CA TYR A 72 4.76 4.10 -11.91
C TYR A 72 5.78 4.93 -11.14
N SER A 73 5.99 6.19 -11.54
CA SER A 73 6.97 7.05 -10.89
C SER A 73 6.55 7.51 -9.49
N THR A 74 5.25 7.60 -9.19
CA THR A 74 4.78 8.22 -7.94
C THR A 74 4.36 7.23 -6.87
N ILE A 75 3.84 6.06 -7.24
CA ILE A 75 3.30 5.09 -6.28
C ILE A 75 3.90 3.71 -6.52
N ILE A 76 3.80 3.15 -7.74
CA ILE A 76 4.08 1.71 -7.97
C ILE A 76 5.56 1.36 -7.79
N SER A 77 6.49 2.28 -8.08
CA SER A 77 7.95 2.05 -7.95
C SER A 77 8.46 2.05 -6.51
N TYR A 78 7.67 2.51 -5.54
CA TYR A 78 8.12 2.58 -4.14
C TYR A 78 8.04 1.19 -3.47
N SER A 79 9.13 0.80 -2.81
CA SER A 79 9.25 -0.51 -2.16
C SER A 79 8.45 -0.63 -0.87
N SER A 80 8.21 0.48 -0.15
CA SER A 80 7.56 0.51 1.16
C SER A 80 6.66 1.74 1.30
N LEU A 81 5.56 1.57 2.03
CA LEU A 81 4.64 2.65 2.41
C LEU A 81 5.37 3.78 3.15
N THR A 82 6.30 3.46 4.05
CA THR A 82 7.04 4.45 4.83
C THR A 82 7.90 5.35 3.95
N CYS A 83 8.58 4.77 2.95
CA CYS A 83 9.38 5.52 1.98
C CYS A 83 8.48 6.41 1.11
N PHE A 84 7.35 5.87 0.64
CA PHE A 84 6.38 6.63 -0.14
C PHE A 84 5.81 7.82 0.64
N LEU A 85 5.33 7.59 1.87
CA LEU A 85 4.78 8.65 2.73
C LEU A 85 5.81 9.73 3.04
N SER A 86 7.03 9.34 3.39
CA SER A 86 8.11 10.28 3.67
C SER A 86 8.42 11.16 2.45
N PHE A 87 8.45 10.56 1.25
CA PHE A 87 8.70 11.29 0.00
C PHE A 87 7.52 12.22 -0.34
N HIS A 88 6.30 11.71 -0.20
CA HIS A 88 5.10 12.46 -0.51
C HIS A 88 4.95 13.68 0.40
N LEU A 89 5.08 13.48 1.72
CA LEU A 89 5.01 14.55 2.71
C LEU A 89 6.16 15.55 2.55
N GLY A 90 7.37 15.06 2.27
CA GLY A 90 8.53 15.91 1.99
C GLY A 90 8.27 16.86 0.82
N ASN A 91 7.71 16.36 -0.28
CA ASN A 91 7.37 17.18 -1.44
C ASN A 91 6.17 18.11 -1.21
N LYS A 92 5.23 17.73 -0.34
CA LYS A 92 4.06 18.56 -0.01
C LYS A 92 4.39 19.72 0.92
N LEU A 93 5.35 19.52 1.83
CA LEU A 93 5.67 20.47 2.89
C LEU A 93 6.95 21.28 2.61
N CYS A 94 7.68 20.97 1.54
CA CYS A 94 8.86 21.73 1.17
C CYS A 94 8.54 23.21 0.85
N SER A 95 9.51 24.07 1.12
CA SER A 95 9.44 25.51 0.88
C SER A 95 10.81 26.06 0.48
N SER A 96 10.92 27.37 0.24
CA SER A 96 12.23 28.01 0.01
C SER A 96 13.20 27.87 1.19
N THR A 97 12.69 27.61 2.39
CA THR A 97 13.48 27.40 3.60
C THR A 97 13.74 25.92 3.88
N LEU A 98 12.78 25.04 3.58
CA LEU A 98 12.85 23.61 3.89
C LEU A 98 12.89 22.77 2.61
N LEU A 99 14.01 22.10 2.38
CA LEU A 99 14.19 21.23 1.23
C LEU A 99 13.42 19.91 1.40
N SER A 100 12.82 19.42 0.31
CA SER A 100 12.07 18.15 0.31
C SER A 100 12.93 16.96 0.78
N THR A 101 14.20 16.91 0.40
CA THR A 101 15.11 15.83 0.83
C THR A 101 15.38 15.84 2.33
N LEU A 102 15.48 17.03 2.94
CA LEU A 102 15.63 17.16 4.39
C LEU A 102 14.38 16.65 5.12
N LEU A 103 13.20 17.01 4.61
CA LEU A 103 11.91 16.56 5.17
C LEU A 103 11.71 15.06 4.97
N TYR A 104 12.12 14.51 3.83
CA TYR A 104 12.12 13.06 3.59
C TYR A 104 12.92 12.32 4.66
N ASP A 105 14.17 12.74 4.90
CA ASP A 105 15.03 12.12 5.91
C ASP A 105 14.45 12.27 7.32
N LEU A 106 13.82 13.41 7.61
CA LEU A 106 13.14 13.66 8.88
C LEU A 106 11.99 12.66 9.09
N PHE A 107 11.07 12.56 8.14
CA PHE A 107 9.92 11.66 8.25
C PHE A 107 10.34 10.20 8.33
N LEU A 108 11.31 9.79 7.51
CA LEU A 108 11.82 8.42 7.53
C LEU A 108 12.43 8.05 8.89
N LYS A 109 13.18 8.98 9.51
CA LYS A 109 13.71 8.82 10.87
C LYS A 109 12.61 8.77 11.90
N THR A 110 11.59 9.61 11.79
CA THR A 110 10.45 9.63 12.72
C THR A 110 9.69 8.31 12.69
N PHE A 111 9.32 7.80 11.51
CA PHE A 111 8.66 6.50 11.38
C PHE A 111 9.53 5.34 11.88
N SER A 112 10.85 5.40 11.67
CA SER A 112 11.78 4.39 12.19
C SER A 112 11.95 4.45 13.72
N SER A 113 11.84 5.64 14.31
CA SER A 113 12.05 5.86 15.75
C SER A 113 10.81 5.56 16.57
N ASP A 114 9.62 5.76 15.99
CA ASP A 114 8.33 5.51 16.63
C ASP A 114 7.41 4.68 15.72
N PRO A 115 7.43 3.34 15.83
CA PRO A 115 6.56 2.45 15.06
C PRO A 115 5.05 2.67 15.32
N SER A 116 4.68 3.25 16.48
CA SER A 116 3.28 3.50 16.80
C SER A 116 2.65 4.56 15.89
N LEU A 117 3.46 5.50 15.39
CA LEU A 117 3.03 6.49 14.40
C LEU A 117 2.65 5.83 13.08
N LEU A 118 3.46 4.87 12.62
CA LEU A 118 3.18 4.11 11.40
C LEU A 118 1.93 3.24 11.58
N SER A 119 1.79 2.55 12.72
CA SER A 119 0.60 1.76 13.05
C SER A 119 -0.68 2.61 13.03
N THR A 120 -0.64 3.79 13.64
CA THR A 120 -1.78 4.74 13.62
C THR A 120 -2.10 5.21 12.21
N THR A 121 -1.06 5.51 11.42
CA THR A 121 -1.25 5.92 10.01
C THR A 121 -1.91 4.81 9.19
N ILE A 122 -1.54 3.55 9.42
CA ILE A 122 -2.17 2.38 8.77
C ILE A 122 -3.64 2.26 9.15
N VAL A 123 -3.98 2.48 10.43
CA VAL A 123 -5.38 2.52 10.89
C VAL A 123 -6.15 3.64 10.21
N ASP A 124 -5.57 4.84 10.10
CA ASP A 124 -6.19 5.98 9.42
C ASP A 124 -6.42 5.71 7.92
N LEU A 125 -5.47 5.07 7.24
CA LEU A 125 -5.60 4.68 5.84
C LEU A 125 -6.73 3.66 5.65
N ARG A 126 -6.79 2.64 6.51
CA ARG A 126 -7.87 1.63 6.50
C ARG A 126 -9.24 2.20 6.81
N ALA A 127 -9.32 3.28 7.57
CA ALA A 127 -10.59 3.94 7.87
C ALA A 127 -11.11 4.79 6.70
N ALA A 128 -10.21 5.21 5.80
CA ALA A 128 -10.54 6.04 4.65
C ALA A 128 -10.85 5.24 3.36
N CYS A 129 -10.31 4.03 3.24
CA CYS A 129 -10.61 3.07 2.17
C CYS A 129 -11.94 2.36 2.42
#